data_AF-A0A367J539-F1
#
_entry.id   AF-A0A367J539-F1
#
_cell.length_a   1.000
_cell.length_b   1.000
_cell.length_c   1.000
_cell.angle_alpha   90.00
_cell.angle_beta   90.00
_cell.angle_gamma   90.00
#
_symmetry.space_group_name_H-M   'P 1'
#
loop_
_entity.id
_entity.type
_entity.pdbx_description
1 polymer ?
#
loop_
_entity_poly.entity_id
_entity_poly.type
_entity_poly.pdbx_seq_one_letter_code
_entity_poly.pdbx_strand_id
1 'polypeptide(L)'
;MEKPQVVTIGISGPSCSGKTTLALLLKKLLENVITINLDEFYKPDSQIPKDETTGLANWESPEALDFDSLNKAINRARSDPLSLLAEPHKLLQNNHHGSDLLSKQDFAHLFDSLDALKDIVFIIVEGFLLFYDEKVCANLDTMFFCNASRQVLKQRRESRPGYVTLEGYWVDPPGYFDQLVWPQFLKWNQHILDETKRDPRILVISTDATSAQDMASFAVHTIEHQHTKK
;
A
#
# COMPACT_ATOMS: atom_id res chain seq x y z
N MET A 1 -18.13 -22.50 15.41
CA MET A 1 -17.04 -21.53 15.65
C MET A 1 -17.56 -20.18 15.20
N GLU A 2 -17.42 -19.17 16.04
CA GLU A 2 -17.78 -17.79 15.68
C GLU A 2 -16.85 -17.32 14.55
N LYS A 3 -17.37 -16.57 13.58
CA LYS A 3 -16.51 -16.04 12.50
C LYS A 3 -15.53 -15.02 13.10
N PRO A 4 -14.24 -15.07 12.77
CA PRO A 4 -13.28 -14.09 13.28
C PRO A 4 -13.67 -12.68 12.80
N GLN A 5 -13.37 -11.66 13.61
CA GLN A 5 -13.42 -10.29 13.14
C GLN A 5 -12.34 -10.11 12.06
N VAL A 6 -12.73 -9.50 10.93
CA VAL A 6 -11.83 -9.24 9.80
C VAL A 6 -11.77 -7.75 9.56
N VAL A 7 -10.57 -7.18 9.49
CA VAL A 7 -10.32 -5.77 9.23
C VAL A 7 -9.41 -5.64 8.01
N THR A 8 -9.87 -4.90 7.00
CA THR A 8 -9.10 -4.63 5.77
C THR A 8 -8.48 -3.24 5.83
N ILE A 9 -7.18 -3.16 5.64
CA ILE A 9 -6.38 -1.94 5.74
C ILE A 9 -5.80 -1.64 4.35
N GLY A 10 -6.11 -0.48 3.79
CA GLY A 10 -5.48 0.01 2.57
C GLY A 10 -4.31 0.94 2.87
N ILE A 11 -3.17 0.72 2.22
CA ILE A 11 -1.98 1.58 2.31
C ILE A 11 -1.64 2.04 0.89
N SER A 12 -2.05 3.26 0.54
CA SER A 12 -1.85 3.88 -0.77
C SER A 12 -0.86 5.06 -0.71
N GLY A 13 -0.55 5.64 -1.87
CA GLY A 13 0.38 6.76 -2.01
C GLY A 13 1.38 6.62 -3.16
N PRO A 14 2.08 7.70 -3.55
CA PRO A 14 2.97 7.67 -4.71
C PRO A 14 4.08 6.62 -4.61
N SER A 15 4.63 6.19 -5.74
CA SER A 15 5.82 5.34 -5.78
C SER A 15 6.93 5.93 -4.88
N CYS A 16 7.60 5.10 -4.08
CA CYS A 16 8.69 5.51 -3.16
C CYS A 16 8.27 6.33 -1.93
N SER A 17 6.98 6.38 -1.58
CA SER A 17 6.48 7.10 -0.40
C SER A 17 6.51 6.34 0.93
N GLY A 18 7.03 5.10 0.98
CA GLY A 18 7.12 4.31 2.21
C GLY A 18 5.94 3.39 2.51
N LYS A 19 4.98 3.22 1.59
CA LYS A 19 3.84 2.28 1.71
C LYS A 19 4.23 0.88 2.18
N THR A 20 5.11 0.22 1.43
CA THR A 20 5.55 -1.15 1.73
C THR A 20 6.33 -1.21 3.06
N THR A 21 6.97 -0.10 3.51
CA THR A 21 7.55 -0.05 4.87
C THR A 21 6.47 -0.15 5.93
N LEU A 22 5.41 0.65 5.81
CA LEU A 22 4.31 0.62 6.76
C LEU A 22 3.61 -0.74 6.74
N ALA A 23 3.37 -1.31 5.56
CA ALA A 23 2.79 -2.64 5.40
C ALA A 23 3.63 -3.73 6.09
N LEU A 24 4.96 -3.70 5.92
CA LEU A 24 5.88 -4.65 6.55
C LEU A 24 5.97 -4.47 8.07
N LEU A 25 5.97 -3.23 8.56
CA LEU A 25 5.97 -2.96 10.01
C LEU A 25 4.66 -3.42 10.65
N LEU A 26 3.50 -3.14 10.04
CA LEU A 26 2.22 -3.65 10.51
C LEU A 26 2.18 -5.20 10.48
N LYS A 27 2.69 -5.82 9.41
CA LYS A 27 2.83 -7.30 9.33
C LYS A 27 3.72 -7.86 10.43
N LYS A 28 4.78 -7.15 10.83
CA LYS A 28 5.69 -7.55 11.93
C LYS A 28 5.02 -7.43 13.30
N LEU A 29 4.12 -6.46 13.47
CA LEU A 29 3.51 -6.10 14.75
C LEU A 29 2.20 -6.84 15.04
N LEU A 30 1.36 -7.07 14.03
CA LEU A 30 0.07 -7.74 14.14
C LEU A 30 0.21 -9.25 13.93
N GLU A 31 -0.62 -10.07 14.57
CA GLU A 31 -0.48 -11.54 14.55
C GLU A 31 -1.05 -12.20 13.28
N ASN A 32 -2.31 -11.93 12.95
CA ASN A 32 -3.04 -12.65 11.91
C ASN A 32 -3.15 -11.79 10.64
N VAL A 33 -2.08 -11.75 9.84
CA VAL A 33 -1.99 -10.81 8.70
C VAL A 33 -1.93 -11.52 7.35
N ILE A 34 -2.89 -11.19 6.49
CA ILE A 34 -2.89 -11.48 5.05
C ILE A 34 -2.43 -10.23 4.31
N THR A 35 -1.58 -10.37 3.30
CA THR A 35 -1.06 -9.25 2.53
C THR A 35 -1.38 -9.40 1.04
N ILE A 36 -1.87 -8.33 0.43
CA ILE A 36 -2.19 -8.23 -1.00
C ILE A 36 -1.43 -7.02 -1.55
N ASN A 37 -0.56 -7.26 -2.55
CA ASN A 37 0.20 -6.20 -3.21
C ASN A 37 -0.40 -5.91 -4.58
N LEU A 38 -0.76 -4.64 -4.84
CA LEU A 38 -1.28 -4.16 -6.13
C LEU A 38 -0.34 -4.50 -7.30
N ASP A 39 0.98 -4.53 -7.07
CA ASP A 39 1.95 -4.80 -8.13
C ASP A 39 1.84 -6.25 -8.67
N GLU A 40 1.17 -7.17 -7.96
CA GLU A 40 0.87 -8.51 -8.49
C GLU A 40 -0.26 -8.52 -9.54
N PHE A 41 -0.94 -7.39 -9.72
CA PHE A 41 -2.10 -7.23 -10.62
C PHE A 41 -1.79 -6.33 -11.82
N TYR A 42 -0.51 -6.10 -12.12
CA TYR A 42 -0.14 -5.52 -13.41
C TYR A 42 -0.56 -6.44 -14.56
N LYS A 43 -0.96 -5.83 -15.68
CA LYS A 43 -1.11 -6.54 -16.94
C LYS A 43 0.27 -6.92 -17.50
N PRO A 44 0.34 -7.89 -18.43
CA PRO A 44 1.59 -8.22 -19.12
C PRO A 44 2.18 -6.99 -19.81
N ASP A 45 3.51 -6.92 -19.92
CA ASP A 45 4.24 -5.79 -20.52
C ASP A 45 3.70 -5.38 -21.89
N SER A 46 3.35 -6.37 -22.72
CA SER A 46 2.72 -6.18 -24.03
C SER A 46 1.35 -5.46 -24.01
N GLN A 47 0.67 -5.41 -22.87
CA GLN A 47 -0.63 -4.78 -22.67
C GLN A 47 -0.54 -3.47 -21.88
N ILE A 48 0.65 -3.05 -21.45
CA ILE A 48 0.84 -1.78 -20.76
C ILE A 48 0.56 -0.64 -21.75
N PRO A 49 -0.34 0.29 -21.40
CA PRO A 49 -0.69 1.39 -22.29
C PRO A 49 0.52 2.28 -22.55
N LYS A 50 0.55 2.95 -23.70
CA LYS A 50 1.52 4.02 -23.96
C LYS A 50 0.90 5.35 -23.63
N ASP A 51 1.66 6.22 -22.98
CA ASP A 51 1.27 7.61 -22.80
C ASP A 51 1.23 8.33 -24.16
N GLU A 52 0.14 9.04 -24.44
CA GLU A 52 -0.09 9.66 -25.75
C GLU A 52 0.90 10.81 -26.04
N THR A 53 1.41 11.47 -24.99
CA THR A 53 2.29 12.64 -25.14
C THR A 53 3.74 12.22 -25.34
N THR A 54 4.21 11.27 -24.53
CA THR A 54 5.62 10.85 -24.50
C THR A 54 5.90 9.60 -25.34
N GLY A 55 4.87 8.80 -25.65
CA GLY A 55 4.98 7.51 -26.33
C GLY A 55 5.59 6.39 -25.45
N LEU A 56 5.90 6.68 -24.19
CA LEU A 56 6.50 5.75 -23.23
C LEU A 56 5.44 4.82 -22.64
N ALA A 57 5.85 3.62 -22.22
CA ALA A 57 4.99 2.71 -21.47
C ALA A 57 4.53 3.40 -20.17
N ASN A 58 3.22 3.38 -19.89
CA ASN A 58 2.59 4.11 -18.81
C ASN A 58 2.15 3.14 -17.70
N TRP A 59 3.11 2.73 -16.89
CA TRP A 59 2.88 1.85 -15.73
C TRP A 59 2.04 2.52 -14.63
N GLU A 60 1.86 3.84 -14.69
CA GLU A 60 1.19 4.63 -13.64
C GLU A 60 -0.30 4.87 -13.96
N SER A 61 -0.82 4.22 -15.00
CA SER A 61 -2.20 4.33 -15.44
C SER A 61 -3.08 3.22 -14.85
N PRO A 62 -4.35 3.50 -14.50
CA PRO A 62 -5.29 2.48 -14.06
C PRO A 62 -5.45 1.34 -15.07
N GLU A 63 -5.36 1.65 -16.36
CA GLU A 63 -5.46 0.68 -17.45
C GLU A 63 -4.27 -0.31 -17.47
N ALA A 64 -3.17 -0.02 -16.79
CA ALA A 64 -2.05 -0.95 -16.60
C ALA A 64 -2.35 -2.06 -15.57
N LEU A 65 -3.41 -1.92 -14.77
CA LEU A 65 -3.75 -2.80 -13.65
C LEU A 65 -5.06 -3.55 -13.90
N ASP A 66 -5.17 -4.77 -13.35
CA ASP A 66 -6.40 -5.55 -13.30
C ASP A 66 -7.09 -5.38 -11.93
N PHE A 67 -7.84 -4.29 -11.79
CA PHE A 67 -8.61 -3.98 -10.59
C PHE A 67 -9.72 -5.00 -10.31
N ASP A 68 -10.26 -5.68 -11.31
CA ASP A 68 -11.28 -6.72 -11.09
C ASP A 68 -10.65 -7.94 -10.39
N SER A 69 -9.46 -8.37 -10.81
CA SER A 69 -8.70 -9.43 -10.14
C SER A 69 -8.25 -9.03 -8.74
N LEU A 70 -7.83 -7.77 -8.53
CA LEU A 70 -7.53 -7.24 -7.19
C LEU A 70 -8.75 -7.30 -6.28
N ASN A 71 -9.90 -6.80 -6.74
CA ASN A 71 -11.15 -6.83 -5.98
C ASN A 71 -11.57 -8.27 -5.64
N LYS A 72 -11.40 -9.23 -6.57
CA LYS A 72 -11.64 -10.66 -6.28
C LYS A 72 -10.72 -11.19 -5.19
N ALA A 73 -9.44 -10.82 -5.19
CA ALA A 73 -8.48 -11.23 -4.17
C ALA A 73 -8.86 -10.67 -2.78
N ILE A 74 -9.22 -9.38 -2.70
CA ILE A 74 -9.68 -8.74 -1.47
C ILE A 74 -10.95 -9.43 -0.94
N ASN A 75 -11.94 -9.66 -1.81
CA ASN A 75 -13.19 -10.33 -1.43
C ASN A 75 -12.96 -11.78 -0.98
N ARG A 76 -12.08 -12.53 -1.66
CA ARG A 76 -11.69 -13.87 -1.22
C ARG A 76 -11.11 -13.81 0.19
N ALA A 77 -10.18 -12.90 0.44
CA ALA A 77 -9.54 -12.75 1.75
C ALA A 77 -10.53 -12.39 2.87
N ARG A 78 -11.53 -11.55 2.57
CA ARG A 78 -12.61 -11.23 3.53
C ARG A 78 -13.52 -12.43 3.79
N SER A 79 -13.80 -13.24 2.77
CA SER A 79 -14.75 -14.35 2.85
C SER A 79 -14.18 -15.63 3.49
N ASP A 80 -12.89 -15.88 3.27
CA ASP A 80 -12.18 -17.09 3.72
C ASP A 80 -10.77 -16.75 4.25
N PRO A 81 -10.68 -15.91 5.30
CA PRO A 81 -9.39 -15.45 5.82
C PRO A 81 -8.55 -16.59 6.42
N LEU A 82 -9.19 -17.55 7.08
CA LEU A 82 -8.49 -18.62 7.80
C LEU A 82 -7.78 -19.58 6.83
N SER A 83 -8.38 -19.87 5.67
CA SER A 83 -7.69 -20.67 4.64
C SER A 83 -6.45 -19.95 4.12
N LEU A 84 -6.54 -18.64 3.85
CA LEU A 84 -5.40 -17.86 3.35
C LEU A 84 -4.27 -17.68 4.38
N LEU A 85 -4.60 -17.60 5.68
CA LEU A 85 -3.59 -17.59 6.74
C LEU A 85 -2.82 -18.92 6.84
N ALA A 86 -3.45 -20.03 6.46
CA ALA A 86 -2.81 -21.34 6.43
C ALA A 86 -1.95 -21.57 5.16
N GLU A 87 -2.13 -20.75 4.11
CA GLU A 87 -1.31 -20.83 2.90
C GLU A 87 0.11 -20.28 3.16
N PRO A 88 1.14 -20.79 2.46
CA PRO A 88 2.49 -20.24 2.56
C PRO A 88 2.48 -18.75 2.20
N HIS A 89 2.89 -17.90 3.15
CA HIS A 89 2.91 -16.46 2.90
C HIS A 89 3.86 -16.13 1.75
N LYS A 90 3.33 -15.47 0.70
CA LYS A 90 4.19 -14.70 -0.20
C LYS A 90 4.90 -13.61 0.60
N LEU A 91 6.20 -13.50 0.42
CA LEU A 91 6.98 -12.43 1.00
C LEU A 91 6.60 -11.13 0.30
N LEU A 92 6.13 -10.14 1.07
CA LEU A 92 6.17 -8.76 0.62
C LEU A 92 7.66 -8.42 0.43
N GLN A 93 8.11 -8.38 -0.83
CA GLN A 93 9.50 -8.09 -1.13
C GLN A 93 9.74 -6.60 -1.12
N ASN A 94 10.81 -6.19 -0.46
CA ASN A 94 11.17 -4.80 -0.39
C ASN A 94 12.69 -4.69 -0.27
N ASN A 95 13.38 -4.68 -1.41
CA ASN A 95 14.85 -4.74 -1.46
C ASN A 95 15.55 -3.47 -0.94
N HIS A 96 14.81 -2.48 -0.41
CA HIS A 96 15.31 -1.13 -0.13
C HIS A 96 14.62 -0.43 1.06
N HIS A 97 14.41 -1.08 2.21
CA HIS A 97 13.76 -0.38 3.34
C HIS A 97 14.36 -0.64 4.72
N GLY A 98 14.41 0.43 5.52
CA GLY A 98 14.88 0.44 6.91
C GLY A 98 13.93 -0.21 7.92
N SER A 99 12.86 -0.90 7.49
CA SER A 99 11.98 -1.67 8.38
C SER A 99 12.69 -2.81 9.10
N ASP A 100 13.77 -3.31 8.50
CA ASP A 100 14.61 -4.36 9.09
C ASP A 100 15.50 -3.82 10.23
N LEU A 101 15.68 -2.50 10.30
CA LEU A 101 16.43 -1.84 11.37
C LEU A 101 15.61 -1.72 12.67
N LEU A 102 14.29 -1.86 12.60
CA LEU A 102 13.40 -1.77 13.76
C LEU A 102 13.07 -3.16 14.30
N SER A 103 13.32 -3.34 15.60
CA SER A 103 13.03 -4.54 16.38
C SER A 103 11.66 -4.43 17.06
N LYS A 104 11.15 -5.54 17.61
CA LYS A 104 9.92 -5.49 18.45
C LYS A 104 10.09 -4.61 19.70
N GLN A 105 11.33 -4.42 20.17
CA GLN A 105 11.62 -3.65 21.37
C GLN A 105 11.40 -2.14 21.13
N ASP A 106 11.59 -1.68 19.90
CA ASP A 106 11.28 -0.31 19.48
C ASP A 106 9.77 -0.01 19.52
N PHE A 107 8.93 -1.04 19.69
CA PHE A 107 7.47 -0.93 19.76
C PHE A 107 6.90 -1.40 21.10
N ALA A 108 7.74 -1.48 22.15
CA ALA A 108 7.29 -1.94 23.47
C ALA A 108 6.14 -1.08 24.05
N HIS A 109 6.06 0.20 23.69
CA HIS A 109 4.97 1.10 24.08
C HIS A 109 3.62 0.75 23.45
N LEU A 110 3.59 -0.11 22.42
CA LEU A 110 2.37 -0.54 21.75
C LEU A 110 1.79 -1.84 22.32
N PHE A 111 2.36 -2.39 23.41
CA PHE A 111 1.97 -3.71 23.93
C PHE A 111 0.46 -3.83 24.18
N ASP A 112 -0.14 -2.89 24.90
CA ASP A 112 -1.58 -2.93 25.22
C ASP A 112 -2.44 -2.82 23.94
N SER A 113 -2.06 -1.93 23.02
CA SER A 113 -2.74 -1.77 21.73
C SER A 113 -2.68 -3.03 20.88
N LEU A 114 -1.53 -3.73 20.87
CA LEU A 114 -1.36 -4.97 20.10
C LEU A 114 -2.10 -6.13 20.76
N ASP A 115 -2.13 -6.21 22.10
CA ASP A 115 -2.91 -7.23 22.81
C ASP A 115 -4.42 -7.06 22.54
N ALA A 116 -4.91 -5.82 22.48
CA ALA A 116 -6.29 -5.52 22.11
C ALA A 116 -6.66 -5.92 20.67
N LEU A 117 -5.66 -6.11 19.80
CA LEU A 117 -5.82 -6.43 18.38
C LEU A 117 -5.55 -7.91 18.04
N LYS A 118 -5.08 -8.72 18.99
CA LYS A 118 -4.53 -10.08 18.73
C LYS A 118 -5.52 -11.06 18.09
N ASP A 119 -6.80 -10.96 18.44
CA ASP A 119 -7.83 -11.88 17.97
C ASP A 119 -8.48 -11.45 16.62
N ILE A 120 -8.01 -10.34 16.03
CA ILE A 120 -8.50 -9.84 14.74
C ILE A 120 -7.65 -10.40 13.60
N VAL A 121 -8.30 -10.77 12.49
CA VAL A 121 -7.62 -11.06 11.23
C VAL A 121 -7.52 -9.79 10.38
N PHE A 122 -6.31 -9.43 9.99
CA PHE A 122 -6.03 -8.25 9.17
C PHE A 122 -5.75 -8.63 7.73
N ILE A 123 -6.31 -7.87 6.79
CA ILE A 123 -5.99 -7.93 5.37
C ILE A 123 -5.35 -6.60 4.99
N ILE A 124 -4.04 -6.59 4.79
CA ILE A 124 -3.31 -5.40 4.35
C ILE A 124 -3.24 -5.41 2.82
N VAL A 125 -3.84 -4.40 2.20
CA VAL A 125 -3.78 -4.15 0.77
C VAL A 125 -2.88 -2.94 0.55
N GLU A 126 -1.78 -3.10 -0.18
CA GLU A 126 -0.82 -2.02 -0.42
C GLU A 126 -0.56 -1.81 -1.92
N GLY A 127 -0.38 -0.56 -2.34
CA GLY A 127 -0.23 -0.24 -3.77
C GLY A 127 -0.33 1.25 -4.06
N PHE A 128 0.27 1.72 -5.17
CA PHE A 128 0.35 3.17 -5.40
C PHE A 128 -0.98 3.84 -5.82
N LEU A 129 -1.90 3.05 -6.37
CA LEU A 129 -3.13 3.54 -7.02
C LEU A 129 -4.41 2.92 -6.44
N LEU A 130 -4.36 2.37 -5.21
CA LEU A 130 -5.50 1.65 -4.63
C LEU A 130 -6.76 2.51 -4.56
N PHE A 131 -6.61 3.76 -4.14
CA PHE A 131 -7.75 4.65 -3.86
C PHE A 131 -8.33 5.32 -5.11
N TYR A 132 -7.85 4.94 -6.30
CA TYR A 132 -8.51 5.28 -7.57
C TYR A 132 -9.79 4.47 -7.75
N ASP A 133 -9.78 3.18 -7.38
CA ASP A 133 -10.91 2.28 -7.61
C ASP A 133 -11.90 2.32 -6.44
N GLU A 134 -13.13 2.75 -6.73
CA GLU A 134 -14.17 2.88 -5.70
C GLU A 134 -14.55 1.55 -5.06
N LYS A 135 -14.47 0.44 -5.81
CA LYS A 135 -14.77 -0.91 -5.27
C LYS A 135 -13.70 -1.36 -4.29
N VAL A 136 -12.43 -1.07 -4.57
CA VAL A 136 -11.34 -1.27 -3.60
C VAL A 136 -11.66 -0.47 -2.34
N CYS A 137 -11.87 0.84 -2.45
CA CYS A 137 -12.19 1.72 -1.31
C CYS A 137 -13.40 1.26 -0.48
N ALA A 138 -14.44 0.72 -1.12
CA ALA A 138 -15.62 0.20 -0.45
C ALA A 138 -15.35 -1.06 0.38
N ASN A 139 -14.28 -1.80 0.07
CA ASN A 139 -13.85 -3.00 0.78
C ASN A 139 -12.76 -2.74 1.84
N LEU A 140 -12.38 -1.47 2.06
CA LEU A 140 -11.37 -1.08 3.06
C LEU A 140 -12.04 -0.48 4.30
N ASP A 141 -11.63 -0.98 5.47
CA ASP A 141 -12.13 -0.53 6.77
C ASP A 141 -11.25 0.60 7.34
N THR A 142 -9.94 0.59 7.06
CA THR A 142 -8.99 1.67 7.40
C THR A 142 -8.16 2.04 6.17
N MET A 143 -7.97 3.33 5.89
CA MET A 143 -7.26 3.80 4.69
C MET A 143 -6.14 4.78 5.02
N PHE A 144 -4.90 4.38 4.84
CA PHE A 144 -3.71 5.22 4.98
C PHE A 144 -3.17 5.65 3.62
N PHE A 145 -2.76 6.92 3.51
CA PHE A 145 -2.11 7.44 2.31
C PHE A 145 -0.73 7.99 2.68
N CYS A 146 0.32 7.23 2.39
CA CYS A 146 1.70 7.66 2.63
C CYS A 146 2.12 8.65 1.54
N ASN A 147 2.43 9.89 1.92
CA ASN A 147 2.88 10.93 1.01
C ASN A 147 4.31 11.39 1.33
N ALA A 148 5.00 11.96 0.36
CA ALA A 148 6.31 12.61 0.51
C ALA A 148 6.42 13.75 -0.49
N SER A 149 7.37 14.66 -0.29
CA SER A 149 7.63 15.73 -1.24
C SER A 149 8.09 15.17 -2.58
N ARG A 150 7.74 15.86 -3.66
CA ARG A 150 8.16 15.54 -5.02
C ARG A 150 9.67 15.29 -5.13
N GLN A 151 10.48 16.09 -4.45
CA GLN A 151 11.94 15.97 -4.48
C GLN A 151 12.40 14.63 -3.90
N VAL A 152 11.87 14.23 -2.74
CA VAL A 152 12.19 12.94 -2.10
C VAL A 152 11.72 11.78 -2.97
N LEU A 153 10.50 11.85 -3.50
CA LEU A 153 9.95 10.81 -4.39
C LEU A 153 10.80 10.64 -5.65
N LYS A 154 11.19 11.75 -6.28
CA LYS A 154 12.06 11.75 -7.47
C LYS A 154 13.39 11.10 -7.17
N GLN A 155 14.09 11.57 -6.14
CA GLN A 155 15.40 11.04 -5.75
C GLN A 155 15.35 9.53 -5.50
N ARG A 156 14.34 9.05 -4.76
CA ARG A 156 14.16 7.63 -4.47
C ARG A 156 13.78 6.80 -5.69
N ARG A 157 12.96 7.35 -6.60
CA ARG A 157 12.58 6.67 -7.86
C ARG A 157 13.78 6.52 -8.78
N GLU A 158 14.51 7.60 -9.01
CA GLU A 158 15.68 7.63 -9.88
C GLU A 158 16.85 6.80 -9.34
N SER A 159 16.90 6.53 -8.03
CA SER A 159 17.89 5.63 -7.44
C SER A 159 17.55 4.14 -7.57
N ARG A 160 16.36 3.77 -8.07
CA ARG A 160 16.00 2.36 -8.23
C ARG A 160 16.68 1.78 -9.48
N PRO A 161 17.29 0.59 -9.38
CA PRO A 161 17.99 -0.02 -10.52
C PRO A 161 17.02 -0.46 -11.63
N GLY A 162 15.74 -0.69 -11.29
CA GLY A 162 14.69 -1.12 -12.19
C GLY A 162 13.64 -1.95 -11.47
N TYR A 163 12.76 -2.58 -12.25
CA TYR A 163 11.55 -3.27 -11.81
C TYR A 163 11.47 -4.62 -12.51
N VAL A 164 11.18 -5.67 -11.75
CA VAL A 164 10.81 -6.96 -12.35
C VAL A 164 9.36 -6.85 -12.82
N THR A 165 9.11 -7.20 -14.07
CA THR A 165 7.78 -7.22 -14.68
C THR A 165 7.35 -8.66 -14.95
N LEU A 166 6.13 -8.86 -15.46
CA LEU A 166 5.64 -10.20 -15.77
C LEU A 166 6.40 -10.85 -16.94
N GLU A 167 6.84 -10.04 -17.91
CA GLU A 167 7.51 -10.53 -19.13
C GLU A 167 9.00 -10.16 -19.17
N GLY A 168 9.55 -9.51 -18.13
CA GLY A 168 10.97 -9.18 -18.09
C GLY A 168 11.41 -8.22 -16.97
N TYR A 169 12.11 -7.17 -17.37
CA TYR A 169 12.69 -6.17 -16.49
C TYR A 169 12.57 -4.77 -17.10
N TRP A 170 12.02 -3.83 -16.33
CA TRP A 170 11.82 -2.45 -16.74
C TRP A 170 12.81 -1.52 -16.04
N VAL A 171 13.42 -0.62 -16.79
CA VAL A 171 14.22 0.49 -16.27
C VAL A 171 13.60 1.78 -16.75
N ASP A 172 13.31 2.68 -15.81
CA ASP A 172 12.76 3.98 -16.15
C ASP A 172 13.71 4.71 -17.13
N PRO A 173 13.23 5.15 -18.32
CA PRO A 173 14.06 5.92 -19.22
C PRO A 173 14.41 7.30 -18.64
N PRO A 174 15.45 7.98 -19.14
CA PRO A 174 15.82 9.32 -18.66
C PRO A 174 14.63 10.29 -18.71
N GLY A 175 14.35 10.96 -17.60
CA GLY A 175 13.25 11.92 -17.48
C GLY A 175 11.86 11.32 -17.22
N TYR A 176 11.73 10.00 -17.14
CA TYR A 176 10.44 9.31 -16.95
C TYR A 176 9.67 9.81 -15.71
N PHE A 177 10.37 10.12 -14.61
CA PHE A 177 9.71 10.64 -13.42
C PHE A 177 8.99 11.97 -13.68
N ASP A 178 9.70 12.93 -14.28
CA ASP A 178 9.16 14.27 -14.51
C ASP A 178 8.10 14.28 -15.62
N GLN A 179 8.30 13.45 -16.64
CA GLN A 179 7.46 13.41 -17.84
C GLN A 179 6.19 12.58 -17.67
N LEU A 180 6.22 11.53 -16.83
CA LEU A 180 5.12 10.57 -16.73
C LEU A 180 4.71 10.26 -15.29
N VAL A 181 5.64 9.82 -14.42
CA VAL A 181 5.27 9.38 -13.05
C VAL A 181 4.60 10.47 -12.25
N TRP A 182 5.21 11.66 -12.20
CA TRP A 182 4.69 12.76 -11.40
C TRP A 182 3.36 13.32 -11.95
N PRO A 183 3.21 13.60 -13.26
CA PRO A 183 1.92 14.00 -13.83
C PRO A 183 0.81 12.98 -13.60
N GLN A 184 1.09 11.68 -13.78
CA GLN A 184 0.11 10.62 -13.57
C GLN A 184 -0.30 10.49 -12.11
N PHE A 185 0.65 10.61 -11.18
CA PHE A 185 0.36 10.67 -9.75
C PHE A 185 -0.64 11.80 -9.42
N LEU A 186 -0.35 13.03 -9.89
CA LEU A 186 -1.23 14.17 -9.65
C LEU A 186 -2.61 13.98 -10.26
N LYS A 187 -2.67 13.47 -11.50
CA LYS A 187 -3.92 13.21 -12.22
C LYS A 187 -4.82 12.24 -11.47
N TRP A 188 -4.29 11.09 -11.09
CA TRP A 188 -5.09 10.00 -10.52
C TRP A 188 -5.34 10.10 -9.03
N ASN A 189 -4.65 11.00 -8.32
CA ASN A 189 -4.84 11.21 -6.89
C ASN A 189 -5.43 12.60 -6.58
N GLN A 190 -5.93 13.33 -7.58
CA GLN A 190 -6.47 14.69 -7.38
C GLN A 190 -7.57 14.72 -6.31
N HIS A 191 -8.43 13.71 -6.25
CA HIS A 191 -9.49 13.57 -5.25
C HIS A 191 -8.96 13.35 -3.83
N ILE A 192 -7.70 12.95 -3.67
CA ILE A 192 -7.03 12.74 -2.38
C ILE A 192 -6.19 13.96 -2.00
N LEU A 193 -5.54 14.58 -2.98
CA LEU A 193 -4.66 15.73 -2.80
C LEU A 193 -5.44 17.04 -2.55
N ASP A 194 -6.67 17.13 -3.04
CA ASP A 194 -7.61 18.20 -2.72
C ASP A 194 -8.31 17.90 -1.39
N GLU A 195 -7.86 18.54 -0.30
CA GLU A 195 -8.40 18.31 1.05
C GLU A 195 -9.90 18.57 1.17
N THR A 196 -10.47 19.39 0.28
CA THR A 196 -11.91 19.70 0.29
C THR A 196 -12.75 18.58 -0.33
N LYS A 197 -12.11 17.67 -1.08
CA LYS A 197 -12.76 16.55 -1.77
C LYS A 197 -12.36 15.18 -1.22
N ARG A 198 -11.25 15.11 -0.48
CA ARG A 198 -10.72 13.88 0.09
C ARG A 198 -11.75 13.20 0.96
N ASP A 199 -11.96 11.90 0.71
CA ASP A 199 -12.73 11.03 1.60
C ASP A 199 -12.13 11.15 3.02
N PRO A 200 -12.92 11.57 4.02
CA PRO A 200 -12.42 11.80 5.38
C PRO A 200 -11.88 10.52 6.05
N ARG A 201 -12.18 9.34 5.52
CA ARG A 201 -11.61 8.07 5.97
C ARG A 201 -10.14 7.90 5.55
N ILE A 202 -9.65 8.66 4.58
CA ILE A 202 -8.26 8.59 4.10
C ILE A 202 -7.37 9.41 5.03
N LEU A 203 -6.52 8.71 5.78
CA LEU A 203 -5.57 9.28 6.72
C LEU A 203 -4.22 9.48 6.04
N VAL A 204 -3.85 10.72 5.78
CA VAL A 204 -2.59 11.07 5.12
C VAL A 204 -1.44 11.06 6.12
N ILE A 205 -0.36 10.34 5.79
CA ILE A 205 0.87 10.26 6.58
C ILE A 205 2.00 10.91 5.78
N SER A 206 2.58 11.99 6.30
CA SER A 206 3.73 12.66 5.68
C SER A 206 5.04 11.95 6.04
N THR A 207 5.60 11.19 5.12
CA THR A 207 6.83 10.40 5.34
C THR A 207 8.11 11.22 5.24
N ASP A 208 8.02 12.51 4.93
CA ASP A 208 9.14 13.45 5.04
C ASP A 208 9.40 13.87 6.49
N ALA A 209 8.34 13.90 7.31
CA ALA A 209 8.37 14.43 8.67
C ALA A 209 8.16 13.36 9.75
N THR A 210 7.85 12.12 9.36
CA THR A 210 7.48 11.05 10.27
C THR A 210 8.42 9.87 10.12
N SER A 211 9.03 9.43 11.22
CA SER A 211 9.90 8.26 11.23
C SER A 211 9.10 6.98 10.95
N ALA A 212 9.75 5.92 10.49
CA ALA A 212 9.07 4.64 10.24
C ALA A 212 8.41 4.07 11.52
N GLN A 213 9.04 4.30 12.68
CA GLN A 213 8.50 3.91 14.00
C GLN A 213 7.24 4.70 14.36
N ASP A 214 7.24 6.01 14.13
CA ASP A 214 6.08 6.87 14.41
C ASP A 214 4.93 6.58 13.44
N MET A 215 5.23 6.32 12.16
CA MET A 215 4.22 5.92 11.18
C MET A 215 3.49 4.64 11.60
N ALA A 216 4.25 3.62 12.02
CA ALA A 216 3.68 2.35 12.47
C ALA A 216 2.92 2.51 13.80
N SER A 217 3.43 3.29 14.75
CA SER A 217 2.75 3.58 16.01
C SER A 217 1.42 4.30 15.79
N PHE A 218 1.42 5.32 14.93
CA PHE A 218 0.20 6.03 14.53
C PHE A 218 -0.82 5.09 13.89
N ALA A 219 -0.38 4.21 12.98
CA ALA A 219 -1.26 3.26 12.33
C ALA A 219 -1.86 2.25 13.30
N VAL A 220 -1.06 1.68 14.21
CA VAL A 220 -1.55 0.73 15.25
C VAL A 220 -2.59 1.39 16.14
N HIS A 221 -2.33 2.57 16.70
CA HIS A 221 -3.29 3.27 17.54
C HIS A 221 -4.58 3.65 16.80
N THR A 222 -4.46 3.98 15.50
CA THR A 222 -5.63 4.25 14.65
C THR A 222 -6.49 3.00 14.48
N ILE A 223 -5.85 1.87 14.14
CA ILE A 223 -6.54 0.58 13.94
C ILE A 223 -7.22 0.15 15.23
N GLU A 224 -6.52 0.22 16.37
CA GLU A 224 -7.09 -0.03 17.70
C GLU A 224 -8.32 0.86 17.93
N HIS A 225 -8.17 2.18 17.81
CA HIS A 225 -9.26 3.11 18.07
C HIS A 225 -10.50 2.82 17.22
N GLN A 226 -10.32 2.44 15.95
CA GLN A 226 -11.41 2.18 15.01
C GLN A 226 -12.10 0.83 15.23
N HIS A 227 -11.38 -0.18 15.73
CA HIS A 227 -11.85 -1.58 15.65
C HIS A 227 -11.95 -2.33 16.98
N THR A 228 -11.50 -1.75 18.10
CA THR A 228 -11.57 -2.39 19.43
C THR A 228 -12.49 -1.67 20.42
N LYS A 229 -12.91 -0.43 20.13
CA LYS A 229 -13.81 0.33 21.01
C LYS A 229 -15.27 -0.11 20.85
N LYS A 230 -15.79 -0.80 21.87
CA LYS A 230 -17.22 -0.86 22.21
C LYS A 230 -17.61 0.36 23.04
#